data_AF-A0A936WJ22-F1
#
_entry.id   AF-A0A936WJ22-F1
#
_cell.length_a   1.000
_cell.length_b   1.000
_cell.length_c   1.000
_cell.angle_alpha   90.00
_cell.angle_beta   90.00
_cell.angle_gamma   90.00
#
_symmetry.space_group_name_H-M   'P 1'
#
loop_
_entity.id
_entity.type
_entity.pdbx_description
1 polymer ?
#
loop_
_entity_poly.entity_id
_entity_poly.type
_entity_poly.pdbx_seq_one_letter_code
_entity_poly.pdbx_strand_id
1 'polypeptide(L)'
;MSVTRFSLVQDRKGMIWDLLLYVPTVVALLSMVVKFWYGGDVSLAYLFSFLASFFFIAGANRILKTRLMLLPTAPIAIEVGKQETRIIMRNGEHVELVKNLRVYGDYSGRSFGLAGLDKLDQRLQFVFHKGQFPSKENYQAIQETLKTS
;
A
#
# COMPACT_ATOMS: atom_id res chain seq x y z
N MET A 1 -17.75 -14.00 -20.96
CA MET A 1 -17.64 -13.90 -19.49
C MET A 1 -17.37 -12.44 -19.15
N SER A 2 -18.19 -11.79 -18.32
CA SER A 2 -17.99 -10.38 -17.97
C SER A 2 -16.86 -10.24 -16.95
N VAL A 3 -15.75 -9.65 -17.35
CA VAL A 3 -14.69 -9.21 -16.44
C VAL A 3 -14.92 -7.74 -16.15
N THR A 4 -15.04 -7.38 -14.88
CA THR A 4 -15.20 -5.97 -14.48
C THR A 4 -13.83 -5.41 -14.13
N ARG A 5 -13.41 -4.36 -14.86
CA ARG A 5 -12.10 -3.73 -14.67
C ARG A 5 -12.24 -2.42 -13.90
N PHE A 6 -11.45 -2.27 -12.85
CA PHE A 6 -11.31 -1.06 -12.06
C PHE A 6 -9.89 -0.51 -12.23
N SER A 7 -9.76 0.65 -12.88
CA SER A 7 -8.49 1.35 -13.03
C SER A 7 -8.20 2.20 -11.80
N LEU A 8 -6.98 2.12 -11.30
CA LEU A 8 -6.51 2.86 -10.14
C LEU A 8 -5.80 4.16 -10.57
N VAL A 9 -5.85 5.15 -9.69
CA VAL A 9 -5.23 6.46 -9.86
C VAL A 9 -4.33 6.77 -8.66
N GLN A 10 -3.46 7.75 -8.80
CA GLN A 10 -2.57 8.18 -7.72
C GLN A 10 -3.35 8.87 -6.60
N ASP A 11 -3.12 8.46 -5.36
CA ASP A 11 -3.71 9.08 -4.18
C ASP A 11 -2.85 10.25 -3.67
N ARG A 12 -2.98 11.41 -4.32
CA ARG A 12 -2.20 12.62 -3.97
C ARG A 12 -2.55 13.17 -2.58
N LYS A 13 -3.81 13.07 -2.16
CA LYS A 13 -4.23 13.56 -0.83
C LYS A 13 -3.66 12.66 0.26
N GLY A 14 -3.75 11.34 0.11
CA GLY A 14 -3.14 10.37 1.01
C GLY A 14 -1.62 10.51 1.07
N MET A 15 -0.97 10.80 -0.06
CA MET A 15 0.47 11.11 -0.10
C MET A 15 0.82 12.30 0.78
N ILE A 16 0.07 13.41 0.72
CA ILE A 16 0.36 14.60 1.56
C ILE A 16 0.28 14.23 3.05
N TRP A 17 -0.73 13.47 3.45
CA TRP A 17 -0.85 13.02 4.84
C TRP A 17 0.31 12.12 5.26
N ASP A 18 0.71 11.18 4.41
CA ASP A 18 1.86 10.32 4.69
C ASP A 18 3.15 11.17 4.75
N LEU A 19 3.37 12.15 3.87
CA LEU A 19 4.52 13.06 3.93
C LEU A 19 4.55 13.89 5.21
N LEU A 20 3.41 14.47 5.62
CA LEU A 20 3.28 15.24 6.85
C LEU A 20 3.56 14.40 8.11
N LEU A 21 3.33 13.08 8.04
CA LEU A 21 3.67 12.17 9.13
C LEU A 21 5.15 11.76 9.08
N TYR A 22 5.59 11.18 7.97
CA TYR A 22 6.90 10.53 7.89
C TYR A 22 8.07 11.52 7.83
N VAL A 23 7.94 12.64 7.11
CA VAL A 23 9.06 13.59 6.95
C VAL A 23 9.47 14.21 8.29
N PRO A 24 8.56 14.80 9.08
CA PRO A 24 8.94 15.36 10.38
C PRO A 24 9.45 14.30 11.36
N THR A 25 8.85 13.10 11.37
CA THR A 25 9.30 12.00 12.23
C THR A 25 10.72 11.58 11.90
N VAL A 26 11.04 11.35 10.63
CA VAL A 26 12.40 10.94 10.23
C VAL A 26 13.41 12.05 10.53
N VAL A 27 13.07 13.31 10.26
CA VAL A 27 13.93 14.47 10.58
C VAL A 27 14.20 14.56 12.08
N ALA A 28 13.17 14.41 12.92
CA ALA A 28 13.32 14.40 14.37
C ALA A 28 14.20 13.25 14.85
N LEU A 29 14.00 12.03 14.34
CA LEU A 29 14.80 10.86 14.70
C LEU A 29 16.27 11.06 14.30
N LEU A 30 16.54 11.53 13.08
CA LEU A 30 17.91 11.82 12.63
C LEU A 30 18.56 12.95 13.45
N SER A 31 17.80 13.94 13.87
CA SER A 31 18.29 15.01 14.75
C SER A 31 18.71 14.43 16.11
N MET A 32 17.96 13.45 16.64
CA MET A 32 18.32 12.73 17.85
C MET A 32 19.56 11.84 17.67
N VAL A 33 19.74 11.22 16.51
CA VAL A 33 20.98 10.50 16.18
C VAL A 33 22.18 11.41 16.34
N VAL A 34 22.16 12.58 15.68
CA VAL A 34 23.24 13.56 15.74
C VAL A 34 23.48 13.99 17.19
N LYS A 35 22.41 14.32 17.92
CA LYS A 35 22.50 14.73 19.33
C LYS A 35 23.19 13.70 20.21
N PHE A 36 22.80 12.42 20.12
CA PHE A 36 23.35 11.38 20.99
C PHE A 36 24.73 10.90 20.55
N TRP A 37 25.01 10.92 19.24
CA TRP A 37 26.32 10.58 18.71
C TRP A 37 27.40 11.52 19.23
N TYR A 38 27.16 12.83 19.15
CA TYR A 38 28.08 13.85 19.68
C TYR A 38 27.95 14.06 21.21
N GLY A 39 26.86 13.60 21.82
CA GLY A 39 26.64 13.63 23.26
C GLY A 39 27.31 12.48 24.03
N GLY A 40 27.99 11.55 23.35
CA GLY A 40 28.71 10.43 23.95
C GLY A 40 27.87 9.19 24.27
N ASP A 41 26.55 9.26 24.12
CA ASP A 41 25.65 8.09 24.27
C ASP A 41 25.42 7.41 22.91
N VAL A 42 26.46 6.70 22.47
CA VAL A 42 26.48 6.05 21.15
C VAL A 42 25.41 4.96 21.03
N SER A 43 25.05 4.30 22.13
CA SER A 43 24.01 3.26 22.16
C SER A 43 22.65 3.83 21.75
N LEU A 44 22.26 4.98 22.29
CA LEU A 44 21.04 5.65 21.87
C LEU A 44 21.12 6.13 20.42
N ALA A 45 22.27 6.61 19.98
CA ALA A 45 22.45 7.03 18.58
C ALA A 45 22.19 5.88 17.60
N TYR A 46 22.65 4.65 17.89
CA TYR A 46 22.34 3.47 17.08
C TYR A 46 20.85 3.13 17.06
N LEU A 47 20.18 3.17 18.23
CA LEU A 47 18.74 2.93 18.32
C LEU A 47 17.96 3.93 17.46
N PHE A 48 18.25 5.22 17.58
CA PHE A 48 17.59 6.26 16.78
C PHE A 48 17.92 6.14 15.30
N SER A 49 19.12 5.68 14.93
CA SER A 49 19.51 5.43 13.54
C SER A 49 18.71 4.29 12.92
N PHE A 50 18.53 3.21 13.68
CA PHE A 50 17.69 2.09 13.28
C PHE A 50 16.23 2.54 13.09
N LEU A 51 15.67 3.27 14.06
CA LEU A 51 14.30 3.78 13.98
C LEU A 51 14.12 4.74 12.80
N ALA A 52 15.04 5.68 12.59
CA ALA A 52 14.99 6.61 11.46
C ALA A 52 14.98 5.86 10.12
N SER A 53 15.87 4.88 9.97
CA SER A 53 15.96 4.05 8.76
C SER A 53 14.69 3.23 8.53
N PHE A 54 14.15 2.64 9.60
CA PHE A 54 12.90 1.88 9.53
C PHE A 54 11.72 2.75 9.09
N PHE A 55 11.52 3.90 9.73
CA PHE A 55 10.44 4.83 9.38
C PHE A 55 10.62 5.40 7.97
N PHE A 56 11.86 5.68 7.57
CA PHE A 56 12.17 6.14 6.21
C PHE A 56 11.78 5.09 5.16
N ILE A 57 12.21 3.83 5.32
CA ILE A 57 11.89 2.75 4.37
C ILE A 57 10.38 2.47 4.34
N ALA A 58 9.74 2.40 5.51
CA ALA A 58 8.30 2.19 5.60
C ALA A 58 7.50 3.33 4.94
N GLY A 59 7.88 4.57 5.22
CA GLY A 59 7.27 5.77 4.63
C GLY A 59 7.49 5.87 3.13
N ALA A 60 8.73 5.64 2.67
CA ALA A 60 9.09 5.63 1.26
C ALA A 60 8.31 4.57 0.48
N ASN A 61 8.22 3.34 1.00
CA ASN A 61 7.44 2.28 0.37
C ASN A 61 5.95 2.64 0.28
N ARG A 62 5.37 3.19 1.34
CA ARG A 62 3.97 3.61 1.35
C ARG A 62 3.71 4.75 0.36
N ILE A 63 4.57 5.76 0.32
CA ILE A 63 4.40 6.89 -0.59
C ILE A 63 4.64 6.47 -2.05
N LEU A 64 5.75 5.81 -2.34
CA LEU A 64 6.19 5.51 -3.71
C LEU A 64 5.44 4.32 -4.32
N LYS A 65 5.23 3.24 -3.55
CA LYS A 65 4.58 2.01 -4.06
C LYS A 65 3.06 2.11 -4.02
N THR A 66 2.48 2.51 -2.89
CA THR A 66 1.01 2.45 -2.73
C THR A 66 0.35 3.76 -3.15
N ARG A 67 0.77 4.92 -2.65
CA ARG A 67 0.09 6.20 -2.97
C ARG A 67 0.32 6.67 -4.40
N LEU A 68 1.59 6.81 -4.80
CA LEU A 68 1.97 7.36 -6.10
C LEU A 68 2.08 6.29 -7.20
N MET A 69 2.10 5.01 -6.81
CA MET A 69 2.17 3.89 -7.74
C MET A 69 3.33 4.05 -8.73
N LEU A 70 4.50 4.50 -8.26
CA LEU A 70 5.67 4.79 -9.09
C LEU A 70 6.53 3.55 -9.31
N LEU A 71 6.52 2.62 -8.35
CA LEU A 71 7.31 1.40 -8.47
C LEU A 71 6.74 0.48 -9.58
N PRO A 72 7.59 -0.30 -10.27
CA PRO A 72 7.15 -1.23 -11.32
C PRO A 72 6.11 -2.25 -10.84
N THR A 73 6.23 -2.68 -9.59
CA THR A 73 5.32 -3.63 -8.92
C THR A 73 4.13 -2.97 -8.24
N ALA A 74 3.87 -1.70 -8.51
CA ALA A 74 2.68 -1.02 -8.00
C ALA A 74 1.43 -1.48 -8.77
N PRO A 75 0.36 -1.90 -8.08
CA PRO A 75 -0.92 -2.20 -8.72
C PRO A 75 -1.49 -0.96 -9.42
N ILE A 76 -1.92 -1.09 -10.67
CA ILE A 76 -2.54 -0.01 -11.47
C ILE A 76 -3.98 -0.31 -11.87
N ALA A 77 -4.41 -1.57 -11.84
CA ALA A 77 -5.80 -1.95 -12.09
C ALA A 77 -6.13 -3.28 -11.40
N ILE A 78 -7.42 -3.48 -11.15
CA ILE A 78 -7.98 -4.72 -10.61
C ILE A 78 -9.05 -5.19 -11.57
N GLU A 79 -8.94 -6.42 -12.05
CA GLU A 79 -9.92 -7.08 -12.89
C GLU A 79 -10.58 -8.20 -12.06
N VAL A 80 -11.89 -8.10 -11.88
CA VAL A 80 -12.67 -9.09 -11.11
C VAL A 80 -13.44 -9.94 -12.10
N GLY A 81 -13.09 -11.23 -12.16
CA GLY A 81 -13.80 -12.26 -12.91
C GLY A 81 -14.57 -13.21 -12.00
N LYS A 82 -15.30 -14.16 -12.59
CA LYS A 82 -16.08 -15.16 -11.82
C LYS A 82 -15.22 -16.20 -11.09
N GLN A 83 -14.01 -16.45 -11.55
CA GLN A 83 -13.14 -17.52 -11.03
C GLN A 83 -11.85 -16.98 -10.42
N GLU A 84 -11.41 -15.79 -10.83
CA GLU A 84 -10.15 -15.20 -10.39
C GLU A 84 -10.26 -13.69 -10.33
N THR A 85 -9.47 -13.09 -9.44
CA THR A 85 -9.24 -11.64 -9.39
C THR A 85 -7.80 -11.37 -9.82
N ARG A 86 -7.65 -10.59 -10.88
CA ARG A 86 -6.35 -10.26 -11.47
C ARG A 86 -5.94 -8.85 -11.09
N ILE A 87 -4.72 -8.70 -10.59
CA ILE A 87 -4.14 -7.42 -10.22
C ILE A 87 -3.07 -7.10 -11.24
N ILE A 88 -3.28 -6.03 -12.00
CA ILE A 88 -2.35 -5.57 -13.04
C ILE A 88 -1.37 -4.60 -12.39
N MET A 89 -0.08 -4.84 -12.60
CA MET A 89 1.03 -4.03 -12.09
C MET A 89 1.49 -3.01 -13.14
N ARG A 90 2.21 -1.97 -12.69
CA ARG A 90 2.69 -0.89 -13.56
C ARG A 90 3.62 -1.37 -14.68
N ASN A 91 4.42 -2.40 -14.42
CA ASN A 91 5.30 -3.02 -15.41
C ASN A 91 4.57 -3.89 -16.46
N GLY A 92 3.24 -4.02 -16.38
CA GLY A 92 2.45 -4.87 -17.27
C GLY A 92 2.34 -6.32 -16.82
N GLU A 93 3.08 -6.74 -15.79
CA GLU A 93 2.86 -8.02 -15.14
C GLU A 93 1.51 -8.04 -14.42
N HIS A 94 1.01 -9.23 -14.16
CA HIS A 94 -0.25 -9.43 -13.47
C HIS A 94 -0.13 -10.57 -12.48
N VAL A 95 -0.86 -10.43 -11.39
CA VAL A 95 -0.99 -11.44 -10.35
C VAL A 95 -2.43 -11.90 -10.32
N GLU A 96 -2.64 -13.22 -10.37
CA GLU A 96 -3.97 -13.82 -10.33
C GLU A 96 -4.21 -14.43 -8.95
N LEU A 97 -5.21 -13.91 -8.24
CA LEU A 97 -5.71 -14.48 -6.99
C LEU A 97 -6.85 -15.43 -7.35
N VAL A 98 -6.61 -16.73 -7.14
CA VAL A 98 -7.50 -17.82 -7.60
C VAL A 98 -8.18 -18.56 -6.46
N LYS A 99 -7.65 -18.50 -5.24
CA LYS A 99 -8.21 -19.20 -4.07
C LYS A 99 -8.19 -18.32 -2.83
N ASN A 100 -9.08 -18.62 -1.88
CA ASN A 100 -9.13 -18.00 -0.54
C ASN A 100 -9.14 -16.46 -0.58
N LEU A 101 -9.86 -15.89 -1.54
CA LEU A 101 -10.00 -14.44 -1.66
C LEU A 101 -10.71 -13.90 -0.42
N ARG A 102 -10.08 -12.95 0.27
CA ARG A 102 -10.62 -12.30 1.47
C ARG A 102 -10.46 -10.80 1.35
N VAL A 103 -11.57 -10.10 1.54
CA VAL A 103 -11.63 -8.64 1.61
C VAL A 103 -11.68 -8.22 3.08
N TYR A 104 -10.74 -7.38 3.50
CA TYR A 104 -10.65 -6.83 4.84
C TYR A 104 -10.98 -5.35 4.78
N GLY A 105 -12.16 -4.95 5.26
CA GLY A 105 -12.48 -3.53 5.41
C GLY A 105 -11.65 -2.91 6.53
N ASP A 106 -11.08 -1.72 6.28
CA ASP A 106 -10.53 -0.92 7.36
C ASP A 106 -11.66 -0.32 8.21
N TYR A 107 -11.46 -0.24 9.53
CA TYR A 107 -12.40 0.34 10.48
C TYR A 107 -12.73 1.80 10.14
N SER A 108 -11.76 2.56 9.65
CA SER A 108 -11.96 3.95 9.25
C SER A 108 -12.65 4.13 7.89
N GLY A 109 -12.85 3.02 7.14
CA GLY A 109 -13.43 3.03 5.79
C GLY A 109 -12.57 3.73 4.72
N ARG A 110 -11.30 4.06 5.03
CA ARG A 110 -10.39 4.76 4.11
C ARG A 110 -9.57 3.83 3.23
N SER A 111 -9.57 2.54 3.53
CA SER A 111 -8.90 1.50 2.75
C SER A 111 -9.58 0.14 2.90
N PHE A 112 -9.20 -0.79 2.04
CA PHE A 112 -9.45 -2.20 2.25
C PHE A 112 -8.21 -3.02 1.90
N GLY A 113 -8.02 -4.13 2.60
CA GLY A 113 -7.07 -5.17 2.25
C GLY A 113 -7.74 -6.20 1.35
N LEU A 114 -7.00 -6.70 0.37
CA LEU A 114 -7.34 -7.86 -0.42
C LEU A 114 -6.25 -8.90 -0.24
N ALA A 115 -6.60 -10.10 0.19
CA ALA A 115 -5.65 -11.20 0.28
C ALA A 115 -6.20 -12.43 -0.45
N GLY A 116 -5.32 -13.23 -1.03
CA GLY A 116 -5.66 -14.48 -1.68
C GLY A 116 -4.43 -15.34 -1.91
N LEU A 117 -4.65 -16.52 -2.46
CA LEU A 117 -3.59 -17.40 -2.95
C LEU A 117 -3.54 -17.33 -4.48
N ASP A 118 -2.32 -17.39 -5.02
CA ASP A 118 -2.09 -17.54 -6.45
C ASP A 118 -2.13 -19.01 -6.91
N LYS A 119 -1.82 -19.26 -8.18
CA LYS A 119 -1.77 -20.61 -8.77
C LYS A 119 -0.67 -21.50 -8.17
N LEU A 120 0.33 -20.90 -7.52
CA LEU A 120 1.43 -21.57 -6.83
C LEU A 120 1.16 -21.73 -5.33
N ASP A 121 -0.07 -21.47 -4.89
CA ASP A 121 -0.51 -21.44 -3.49
C ASP A 121 0.28 -20.45 -2.62
N GLN A 122 0.90 -19.43 -3.22
CA GLN A 122 1.56 -18.34 -2.51
C GLN A 122 0.53 -17.32 -2.04
N ARG A 123 0.62 -16.94 -0.77
CA ARG A 123 -0.26 -15.94 -0.17
C ARG A 123 0.20 -14.54 -0.54
N LEU A 124 -0.68 -13.80 -1.21
CA LEU A 124 -0.45 -12.44 -1.65
C LEU A 124 -1.47 -11.51 -0.98
N GLN A 125 -1.00 -10.33 -0.58
CA GLN A 125 -1.81 -9.32 0.09
C GLN A 125 -1.56 -7.95 -0.50
N PHE A 126 -2.66 -7.24 -0.74
CA PHE A 126 -2.68 -5.90 -1.28
C PHE A 126 -3.53 -5.02 -0.37
N VAL A 127 -3.17 -3.75 -0.28
CA VAL A 127 -3.95 -2.74 0.43
C VAL A 127 -4.27 -1.63 -0.55
N PHE A 128 -5.55 -1.35 -0.71
CA PHE A 128 -6.05 -0.31 -1.59
C PHE A 128 -6.70 0.79 -0.76
N HIS A 129 -6.29 2.01 -1.00
CA HIS A 129 -6.83 3.19 -0.37
C HIS A 129 -7.94 3.80 -1.23
N LYS A 130 -8.93 4.37 -0.57
CA LYS A 130 -10.07 5.03 -1.22
C LYS A 130 -9.66 6.09 -2.24
N GLY A 131 -8.58 6.84 -1.95
CA GLY A 131 -8.05 7.86 -2.86
C GLY A 131 -7.39 7.31 -4.13
N GLN A 132 -7.20 5.99 -4.23
CA GLN A 132 -6.69 5.34 -5.44
C GLN A 132 -7.78 5.02 -6.45
N PHE A 133 -9.05 5.32 -6.15
CA PHE A 133 -10.16 5.11 -7.06
C PHE A 133 -10.62 6.46 -7.63
N PRO A 134 -10.96 6.54 -8.94
CA PRO A 134 -11.37 7.79 -9.56
C PRO A 134 -12.59 8.45 -8.90
N SER A 135 -13.47 7.64 -8.31
CA SER A 135 -14.68 8.10 -7.64
C SER A 135 -15.01 7.23 -6.43
N LYS A 136 -15.87 7.74 -5.54
CA LYS A 136 -16.35 7.01 -4.36
C LYS A 136 -17.21 5.82 -4.77
N GLU A 137 -17.96 5.97 -5.85
CA GLU A 137 -18.85 4.95 -6.41
C GLU A 137 -18.02 3.77 -6.92
N ASN A 138 -16.88 4.03 -7.59
CA ASN A 138 -15.95 2.99 -8.00
C ASN A 138 -15.35 2.22 -6.82
N TYR A 139 -14.99 2.94 -5.75
CA TYR A 139 -14.50 2.31 -4.52
C TYR A 139 -15.55 1.41 -3.86
N GLN A 140 -16.82 1.82 -3.85
CA GLN A 140 -17.90 1.00 -3.30
C GLN A 140 -18.21 -0.19 -4.21
N ALA A 141 -18.31 0.04 -5.52
CA ALA A 141 -18.61 -0.99 -6.51
C ALA A 141 -17.60 -2.13 -6.49
N ILE A 142 -16.29 -1.84 -6.39
CA ILE A 142 -15.29 -2.92 -6.31
C ILE A 142 -15.42 -3.72 -5.01
N GLN A 143 -15.68 -3.06 -3.88
CA GLN A 143 -15.86 -3.77 -2.60
C GLN A 143 -17.09 -4.67 -2.62
N GLU A 144 -18.17 -4.25 -3.27
CA GLU A 144 -19.37 -5.07 -3.46
C GLU A 144 -19.13 -6.23 -4.42
N THR A 145 -18.44 -5.97 -5.53
CA THR A 145 -18.09 -6.99 -6.54
C THR A 145 -17.19 -8.08 -5.92
N LEU A 146 -16.21 -7.69 -5.10
CA LEU A 146 -15.29 -8.63 -4.43
C LEU A 146 -15.92 -9.40 -3.26
N LYS A 147 -17.05 -8.94 -2.71
CA LYS A 147 -17.81 -9.67 -1.68
C LYS A 147 -18.77 -10.70 -2.26
N THR A 148 -19.19 -10.50 -3.51
CA THR A 148 -20.15 -11.36 -4.20
C THR A 148 -19.49 -12.36 -5.16
N SER A 149 -18.18 -12.21 -5.42
CA SER A 149 -17.36 -13.19 -6.16
C SER A 149 -16.81 -14.26 -5.23
#